data_AF-A0A963TT56-F1
#
_entry.id   AF-A0A963TT56-F1
#
_cell.length_a   1.000
_cell.length_b   1.000
_cell.length_c   1.000
_cell.angle_alpha   90.00
_cell.angle_beta   90.00
_cell.angle_gamma   90.00
#
_symmetry.space_group_name_H-M   'P 1'
#
loop_
_entity.id
_entity.type
_entity.pdbx_description
1 polymer ?
#
loop_
_entity_poly.entity_id
_entity_poly.type
_entity_poly.pdbx_seq_one_letter_code
_entity_poly.pdbx_strand_id
1 'polypeptide(L)'
;MRNPSPSRRAALATAVAVPAAATIGTAYARSVDHATPSSLSFESLHRGLDDKMHVADGHTTQVLLRWGDGLFSDSPRWTPDGQTAEAQARQFGTDNDFIAFMPLPLGSDSSDHGLLCVNHESAFPQLMFRGVTSREDPNLTKQQVDVQMASHGHSIVEVKFENGAWSPVAGSTYNRRIAPAWTEIEISGPAAGHERLKTSADPTGKRAIGTLANCAGGMTPWHTVLIAEENIHQYFGGNPRGTDEEDNHLRMGITTELYYGWYREYARFNVEHEPH
;
A
#
# COMPACT_ATOMS: atom_id res chain seq x y z
N MET A 1 -19.14 -37.13 -0.41
CA MET A 1 -18.60 -37.28 0.96
C MET A 1 -18.65 -35.90 1.60
N ARG A 2 -19.39 -35.74 2.70
CA ARG A 2 -19.67 -34.44 3.35
C ARG A 2 -18.61 -34.19 4.42
N ASN A 3 -17.92 -33.05 4.36
CA ASN A 3 -17.07 -32.57 5.45
C ASN A 3 -17.94 -32.17 6.66
N PRO A 4 -17.63 -32.61 7.89
CA PRO A 4 -18.36 -32.13 9.05
C PRO A 4 -17.89 -30.73 9.43
N SER A 5 -18.85 -29.84 9.64
CA SER A 5 -18.66 -28.53 10.28
C SER A 5 -18.34 -28.70 11.77
N PRO A 6 -17.44 -27.89 12.35
CA PRO A 6 -17.12 -27.99 13.78
C PRO A 6 -18.31 -27.51 14.64
N SER A 7 -18.68 -28.34 15.62
CA SER A 7 -19.81 -28.10 16.52
C SER A 7 -19.54 -26.99 17.54
N ARG A 8 -20.60 -26.28 17.93
CA ARG A 8 -20.65 -25.14 18.88
C ARG A 8 -20.21 -25.46 20.33
N ARG A 9 -19.59 -26.62 20.61
CA ARG A 9 -19.16 -27.04 21.96
C ARG A 9 -17.68 -26.80 22.29
N ALA A 10 -16.89 -26.24 21.37
CA ALA A 10 -15.48 -25.90 21.62
C ALA A 10 -15.25 -24.47 22.13
N ALA A 11 -16.29 -23.66 22.35
CA ALA A 11 -16.17 -22.22 22.60
C ALA A 11 -16.47 -21.73 24.03
N LEU A 12 -16.58 -22.61 25.06
CA LEU A 12 -16.87 -22.18 26.43
C LEU A 12 -16.14 -23.03 27.48
N ALA A 13 -14.89 -22.67 27.74
CA ALA A 13 -14.16 -22.82 29.00
C ALA A 13 -12.84 -22.04 28.76
N THR A 14 -12.68 -20.81 29.20
CA THR A 14 -12.54 -20.42 30.60
C THR A 14 -12.65 -18.90 30.72
N ALA A 15 -13.59 -18.42 31.53
CA ALA A 15 -13.59 -17.06 32.05
C ALA A 15 -13.46 -17.14 33.57
N VAL A 16 -12.30 -16.77 34.11
CA VAL A 16 -12.16 -16.29 35.49
C VAL A 16 -11.11 -15.18 35.47
N ALA A 17 -11.47 -14.02 36.01
CA ALA A 17 -10.69 -12.80 36.02
C ALA A 17 -9.82 -12.66 37.30
N VAL A 18 -8.52 -12.33 37.10
CA VAL A 18 -7.66 -11.33 37.81
C VAL A 18 -7.33 -11.55 39.32
N PRO A 19 -6.16 -11.12 39.91
CA PRO A 19 -4.94 -10.44 39.41
C PRO A 19 -3.58 -11.09 39.82
N ALA A 20 -2.50 -10.46 39.32
CA ALA A 20 -1.15 -10.33 39.91
C ALA A 20 -0.04 -11.32 39.50
N ALA A 21 0.79 -10.80 38.59
CA ALA A 21 2.25 -10.67 38.69
C ALA A 21 3.11 -11.92 39.01
N ALA A 22 3.88 -12.33 38.00
CA ALA A 22 5.22 -12.90 38.08
C ALA A 22 5.41 -14.12 39.01
N THR A 23 5.37 -15.34 38.45
CA THR A 23 6.27 -16.49 38.75
C THR A 23 5.68 -17.84 38.28
N ILE A 24 5.48 -18.05 36.96
CA ILE A 24 5.37 -19.43 36.44
C ILE A 24 6.11 -19.51 35.10
N GLY A 25 7.43 -19.38 35.17
CA GLY A 25 8.33 -19.59 34.04
C GLY A 25 9.16 -20.85 34.24
N THR A 26 8.55 -22.03 34.39
CA THR A 26 9.23 -23.36 34.35
C THR A 26 8.26 -24.56 34.41
N ALA A 27 7.24 -24.63 33.53
CA ALA A 27 6.43 -25.86 33.44
C ALA A 27 5.75 -26.14 32.07
N TYR A 28 6.34 -25.73 30.94
CA TYR A 28 5.87 -26.15 29.61
C TYR A 28 6.99 -26.67 28.69
N ALA A 29 8.03 -27.25 29.28
CA ALA A 29 9.04 -28.01 28.53
C ALA A 29 8.80 -29.51 28.74
N ARG A 30 7.84 -30.09 27.98
CA ARG A 30 7.82 -31.50 27.53
C ARG A 30 6.53 -31.83 26.78
N SER A 31 6.55 -31.62 25.46
CA SER A 31 6.12 -32.57 24.43
C SER A 31 6.15 -31.87 23.06
N VAL A 32 7.30 -31.88 22.40
CA VAL A 32 7.38 -31.64 20.96
C VAL A 32 8.08 -32.84 20.35
N ASP A 33 7.35 -33.96 20.32
CA ASP A 33 7.71 -35.13 19.53
C ASP A 33 6.49 -35.52 18.69
N HIS A 34 6.31 -34.72 17.64
CA HIS A 34 5.90 -35.13 16.30
C HIS A 34 5.99 -33.86 15.46
N ALA A 35 7.21 -33.53 15.00
CA ALA A 35 7.33 -32.61 13.89
C ALA A 35 6.59 -33.26 12.71
N THR A 36 5.42 -32.71 12.35
CA THR A 36 4.78 -33.04 11.09
C THR A 36 5.85 -32.87 10.01
N PRO A 37 6.09 -33.87 9.13
CA PRO A 37 7.03 -33.72 8.05
C PRO A 37 6.71 -32.44 7.29
N SER A 38 7.72 -31.60 7.08
CA SER A 38 7.55 -30.39 6.29
C SER A 38 7.01 -30.75 4.91
N SER A 39 6.00 -30.03 4.44
CA SER A 39 5.53 -30.13 3.05
C SER A 39 6.44 -29.38 2.07
N LEU A 40 7.47 -28.68 2.56
CA LEU A 40 8.41 -27.93 1.74
C LEU A 40 9.49 -28.85 1.17
N SER A 41 9.78 -28.72 -0.12
CA SER A 41 10.71 -29.58 -0.85
C SER A 41 12.09 -28.95 -1.10
N PHE A 42 12.38 -27.80 -0.47
CA PHE A 42 13.63 -27.07 -0.64
C PHE A 42 14.38 -26.94 0.68
N GLU A 43 15.71 -26.82 0.60
CA GLU A 43 16.56 -26.59 1.77
C GLU A 43 16.43 -25.14 2.25
N SER A 44 16.34 -24.97 3.58
CA SER A 44 16.30 -23.62 4.17
C SER A 44 17.59 -22.87 3.89
N LEU A 45 17.46 -21.59 3.50
CA LEU A 45 18.60 -20.71 3.29
C LEU A 45 19.33 -20.39 4.60
N HIS A 46 20.61 -20.08 4.48
CA HIS A 46 21.39 -19.47 5.54
C HIS A 46 21.11 -17.98 5.63
N ARG A 47 21.09 -17.43 6.85
CA ARG A 47 20.98 -15.98 7.06
C ARG A 47 22.27 -15.30 6.60
N GLY A 48 22.13 -14.21 5.85
CA GLY A 48 23.22 -13.36 5.38
C GLY A 48 22.79 -11.91 5.26
N LEU A 49 23.76 -11.02 5.05
CA LEU A 49 23.55 -9.59 4.79
C LEU A 49 24.45 -9.16 3.63
N ASP A 50 23.88 -9.05 2.45
CA ASP A 50 24.51 -8.50 1.24
C ASP A 50 23.45 -7.83 0.34
N ASP A 51 23.83 -7.41 -0.86
CA ASP A 51 22.98 -6.70 -1.81
C ASP A 51 22.28 -7.64 -2.83
N LYS A 52 22.26 -8.96 -2.57
CA LYS A 52 21.71 -9.96 -3.48
C LYS A 52 20.44 -10.59 -2.92
N MET A 53 19.54 -10.93 -3.85
CA MET A 53 18.40 -11.79 -3.55
C MET A 53 18.82 -13.25 -3.64
N HIS A 54 18.84 -13.95 -2.51
CA HIS A 54 19.16 -15.38 -2.44
C HIS A 54 17.88 -16.21 -2.44
N VAL A 55 17.86 -17.28 -3.24
CA VAL A 55 16.76 -18.26 -3.31
C VAL A 55 17.32 -19.67 -3.20
N ALA A 56 16.47 -20.62 -2.79
CA ALA A 56 16.89 -22.01 -2.62
C ALA A 56 17.25 -22.66 -3.96
N ASP A 57 18.06 -23.71 -3.93
CA ASP A 57 18.47 -24.45 -5.12
C ASP A 57 17.24 -24.87 -5.97
N GLY A 58 17.39 -24.76 -7.29
CA GLY A 58 16.31 -25.02 -8.25
C GLY A 58 15.31 -23.87 -8.44
N HIS A 59 15.45 -22.75 -7.72
CA HIS A 59 14.63 -21.55 -7.89
C HIS A 59 15.41 -20.43 -8.61
N THR A 60 14.66 -19.52 -9.23
CA THR A 60 15.20 -18.31 -9.87
C THR A 60 14.42 -17.09 -9.42
N THR A 61 15.02 -15.91 -9.59
CA THR A 61 14.35 -14.63 -9.37
C THR A 61 14.34 -13.83 -10.66
N GLN A 62 13.30 -13.03 -10.83
CA GLN A 62 13.15 -12.13 -11.96
C GLN A 62 12.62 -10.80 -11.45
N VAL A 63 13.23 -9.70 -11.90
CA VAL A 63 12.61 -8.38 -11.74
C VAL A 63 11.53 -8.23 -12.79
N LEU A 64 10.28 -8.15 -12.36
CA LEU A 64 9.12 -8.02 -13.25
C LEU A 64 8.83 -6.56 -13.60
N LEU A 65 8.75 -5.69 -12.58
CA LEU A 65 8.52 -4.25 -12.72
C LEU A 65 9.38 -3.50 -11.71
N ARG A 66 9.75 -2.26 -12.05
CA ARG A 66 10.47 -1.31 -11.22
C ARG A 66 9.74 0.02 -11.21
N TRP A 67 9.98 0.84 -10.19
CA TRP A 67 9.60 2.24 -10.22
C TRP A 67 10.06 2.90 -11.53
N GLY A 68 9.15 3.60 -12.21
CA GLY A 68 9.43 4.28 -13.47
C GLY A 68 9.19 3.45 -14.72
N ASP A 69 8.97 2.13 -14.61
CA ASP A 69 8.62 1.31 -15.78
C ASP A 69 7.30 1.79 -16.39
N GLY A 70 7.25 1.90 -17.72
CA GLY A 70 6.10 2.41 -18.45
C GLY A 70 4.92 1.43 -18.42
N LEU A 71 3.73 1.92 -18.08
CA LEU A 71 2.50 1.11 -18.07
C LEU A 71 1.70 1.17 -19.38
N PHE A 72 1.99 2.13 -20.25
CA PHE A 72 1.29 2.36 -21.51
C PHE A 72 2.27 2.32 -22.67
N SER A 73 1.78 2.08 -23.89
CA SER A 73 2.62 1.99 -25.09
C SER A 73 3.40 3.26 -25.41
N ASP A 74 2.89 4.40 -24.96
CA ASP A 74 3.44 5.76 -25.11
C ASP A 74 3.94 6.33 -23.77
N SER A 75 4.10 5.50 -22.73
CA SER A 75 4.70 5.96 -21.47
C SER A 75 6.09 6.55 -21.73
N PRO A 76 6.39 7.75 -21.20
CA PRO A 76 7.70 8.34 -21.36
C PRO A 76 8.75 7.48 -20.67
N ARG A 77 9.95 7.45 -21.24
CA ARG A 77 11.09 6.77 -20.64
C ARG A 77 11.43 7.44 -19.30
N TRP A 78 11.50 6.66 -18.24
CA TRP A 78 11.96 7.16 -16.94
C TRP A 78 13.43 7.57 -16.98
N THR A 79 13.71 8.70 -16.35
CA THR A 79 15.08 9.19 -16.12
C THR A 79 15.15 9.84 -14.74
N PRO A 80 16.26 9.68 -13.99
CA PRO A 80 16.41 10.31 -12.68
C PRO A 80 16.26 11.84 -12.71
N ASP A 81 16.72 12.47 -13.79
CA ASP A 81 16.81 13.94 -13.92
C ASP A 81 15.62 14.59 -14.65
N GLY A 82 14.74 13.80 -15.26
CA GLY A 82 13.65 14.27 -16.11
C GLY A 82 12.27 13.89 -15.60
N GLN A 83 12.11 13.73 -14.29
CA GLN A 83 10.85 13.34 -13.67
C GLN A 83 9.83 14.48 -13.72
N THR A 84 8.60 14.17 -14.11
CA THR A 84 7.44 15.07 -13.97
C THR A 84 6.24 14.26 -13.46
N ALA A 85 5.26 14.94 -12.86
CA ALA A 85 4.07 14.28 -12.36
C ALA A 85 3.27 13.59 -13.49
N GLU A 86 3.23 14.21 -14.68
CA GLU A 86 2.57 13.67 -15.87
C GLU A 86 3.26 12.41 -16.38
N ALA A 87 4.60 12.39 -16.38
CA ALA A 87 5.37 11.20 -16.74
C ALA A 87 5.14 10.08 -15.71
N GLN A 88 5.23 10.41 -14.42
CA GLN A 88 5.03 9.47 -13.33
C GLN A 88 3.61 8.89 -13.31
N ALA A 89 2.59 9.66 -13.69
CA ALA A 89 1.20 9.20 -13.85
C ALA A 89 1.05 8.09 -14.91
N ARG A 90 2.03 7.94 -15.80
CA ARG A 90 2.08 6.90 -16.84
C ARG A 90 3.07 5.77 -16.51
N GLN A 91 3.66 5.78 -15.32
CA GLN A 91 4.72 4.84 -14.92
C GLN A 91 4.31 4.09 -13.66
N PHE A 92 4.93 2.94 -13.40
CA PHE A 92 4.80 2.21 -12.15
C PHE A 92 5.33 3.07 -10.99
N GLY A 93 4.64 3.05 -9.85
CA GLY A 93 4.96 3.88 -8.68
C GLY A 93 6.17 3.39 -7.88
N THR A 94 6.47 4.10 -6.80
CA THR A 94 7.55 3.76 -5.87
C THR A 94 7.09 2.79 -4.78
N ASP A 95 8.05 2.25 -4.03
CA ASP A 95 7.84 1.53 -2.77
C ASP A 95 6.63 0.57 -2.80
N ASN A 96 6.76 -0.43 -3.68
CA ASN A 96 5.70 -1.40 -3.87
C ASN A 96 5.42 -2.16 -2.58
N ASP A 97 4.16 -2.23 -2.18
CA ASP A 97 3.73 -2.98 -1.01
C ASP A 97 2.79 -4.12 -1.45
N PHE A 98 1.56 -4.19 -0.95
CA PHE A 98 0.63 -5.27 -1.22
C PHE A 98 0.46 -5.55 -2.72
N ILE A 99 0.45 -6.85 -3.05
CA ILE A 99 0.22 -7.37 -4.39
C ILE A 99 -0.95 -8.35 -4.36
N ALA A 100 -1.93 -8.12 -5.22
CA ALA A 100 -2.94 -9.12 -5.58
C ALA A 100 -2.75 -9.56 -7.03
N PHE A 101 -2.90 -10.87 -7.29
CA PHE A 101 -2.97 -11.43 -8.64
C PHE A 101 -4.42 -11.84 -8.92
N MET A 102 -5.02 -11.22 -9.94
CA MET A 102 -6.36 -11.56 -10.42
C MET A 102 -6.27 -12.27 -11.78
N PRO A 103 -6.54 -13.58 -11.86
CA PRO A 103 -6.46 -14.32 -13.10
C PRO A 103 -7.34 -13.76 -14.22
N LEU A 104 -6.87 -13.87 -15.45
CA LEU A 104 -7.65 -13.57 -16.66
C LEU A 104 -7.92 -14.86 -17.47
N PRO A 105 -9.09 -14.96 -18.14
CA PRO A 105 -10.25 -14.08 -17.99
C PRO A 105 -10.86 -14.17 -16.58
N LEU A 106 -11.71 -13.21 -16.21
CA LEU A 106 -12.36 -13.17 -14.89
C LEU A 106 -13.01 -14.53 -14.55
N GLY A 107 -12.69 -15.06 -13.36
CA GLY A 107 -13.15 -16.38 -12.89
C GLY A 107 -12.28 -17.55 -13.36
N SER A 108 -11.15 -17.28 -14.02
CA SER A 108 -10.11 -18.27 -14.31
C SER A 108 -9.35 -18.68 -13.04
N ASP A 109 -8.89 -19.92 -13.02
CA ASP A 109 -7.93 -20.42 -12.01
C ASP A 109 -6.49 -20.43 -12.57
N SER A 110 -6.25 -19.77 -13.71
CA SER A 110 -4.91 -19.63 -14.30
C SER A 110 -3.97 -18.91 -13.33
N SER A 111 -2.72 -19.36 -13.31
CA SER A 111 -1.61 -18.69 -12.65
C SER A 111 -0.54 -18.20 -13.62
N ASP A 112 -0.84 -18.13 -14.93
CA ASP A 112 0.09 -17.72 -15.99
C ASP A 112 -0.36 -16.45 -16.74
N HIS A 113 -1.58 -15.96 -16.52
CA HIS A 113 -2.09 -14.72 -17.12
C HIS A 113 -3.06 -14.03 -16.17
N GLY A 114 -2.81 -12.77 -15.83
CA GLY A 114 -3.67 -12.04 -14.91
C GLY A 114 -3.31 -10.56 -14.76
N LEU A 115 -4.02 -9.90 -13.86
CA LEU A 115 -3.74 -8.53 -13.42
C LEU A 115 -2.97 -8.57 -12.10
N LEU A 116 -1.83 -7.90 -12.05
CA LEU A 116 -1.19 -7.51 -10.82
C LEU A 116 -1.73 -6.17 -10.35
N CYS A 117 -2.30 -6.17 -9.16
CA CYS A 117 -2.79 -5.01 -8.44
C CYS A 117 -1.80 -4.70 -7.33
N VAL A 118 -0.99 -3.65 -7.50
CA VAL A 118 0.17 -3.34 -6.66
C VAL A 118 0.02 -1.98 -5.99
N ASN A 119 0.12 -1.96 -4.67
CA ASN A 119 0.17 -0.73 -3.89
C ASN A 119 1.51 -0.01 -4.05
N HIS A 120 1.49 1.32 -3.88
CA HIS A 120 2.65 2.19 -3.82
C HIS A 120 2.56 3.04 -2.55
N GLU A 121 3.22 2.56 -1.50
CA GLU A 121 2.97 3.03 -0.13
C GLU A 121 3.58 4.41 0.12
N SER A 122 4.85 4.57 -0.23
CA SER A 122 5.64 5.76 0.08
C SER A 122 6.47 6.23 -1.12
N ALA A 123 6.87 7.50 -1.11
CA ALA A 123 7.83 8.05 -2.07
C ALA A 123 8.91 8.88 -1.35
N PHE A 124 10.13 8.35 -1.23
CA PHE A 124 11.19 8.98 -0.44
C PHE A 124 11.98 10.03 -1.25
N PRO A 125 11.86 11.34 -0.94
CA PRO A 125 12.47 12.41 -1.73
C PRO A 125 13.99 12.24 -1.94
N GLN A 126 14.70 11.79 -0.91
CA GLN A 126 16.15 11.57 -0.92
C GLN A 126 16.59 10.41 -1.83
N LEU A 127 15.67 9.50 -2.18
CA LEU A 127 15.91 8.44 -3.16
C LEU A 127 15.45 8.85 -4.57
N MET A 128 14.61 9.87 -4.67
CA MET A 128 13.99 10.30 -5.92
C MET A 128 14.72 11.45 -6.60
N PHE A 129 15.26 12.40 -5.84
CA PHE A 129 15.76 13.66 -6.38
C PHE A 129 17.21 13.92 -5.97
N ARG A 130 18.02 14.31 -6.96
CA ARG A 130 19.40 14.72 -6.70
C ARG A 130 19.45 15.94 -5.79
N GLY A 131 20.39 15.92 -4.84
CA GLY A 131 20.62 17.02 -3.91
C GLY A 131 19.71 17.02 -2.68
N VAL A 132 18.65 16.20 -2.66
CA VAL A 132 17.82 15.98 -1.47
C VAL A 132 18.45 14.89 -0.62
N THR A 133 18.70 15.18 0.66
CA THR A 133 19.41 14.27 1.58
C THR A 133 18.56 13.78 2.73
N SER A 134 17.36 14.33 2.92
CA SER A 134 16.42 13.94 3.95
C SER A 134 15.02 13.78 3.37
N ARG A 135 14.22 12.91 4.01
CA ARG A 135 12.78 12.80 3.73
C ARG A 135 12.04 14.09 4.10
N GLU A 136 12.49 14.72 5.17
CA GLU A 136 11.84 15.87 5.80
C GLU A 136 12.46 17.19 5.30
N ASP A 137 12.82 17.28 4.02
CA ASP A 137 13.43 18.48 3.45
C ASP A 137 12.36 19.59 3.27
N PRO A 138 12.47 20.73 3.97
CA PRO A 138 11.48 21.81 3.87
C PRO A 138 11.55 22.57 2.53
N ASN A 139 12.55 22.30 1.68
CA ASN A 139 12.83 23.02 0.45
C ASN A 139 12.46 22.23 -0.81
N LEU A 140 11.69 21.13 -0.68
CA LEU A 140 11.14 20.45 -1.84
C LEU A 140 10.35 21.44 -2.69
N THR A 141 10.68 21.50 -3.97
CA THR A 141 9.94 22.30 -4.94
C THR A 141 8.56 21.71 -5.15
N LYS A 142 7.60 22.55 -5.55
CA LYS A 142 6.27 22.10 -5.95
C LYS A 142 6.31 20.94 -6.96
N GLN A 143 7.18 21.02 -7.97
CA GLN A 143 7.33 19.95 -8.96
C GLN A 143 7.76 18.62 -8.32
N GLN A 144 8.67 18.63 -7.34
CA GLN A 144 9.10 17.43 -6.63
C GLN A 144 7.97 16.85 -5.76
N VAL A 145 7.16 17.71 -5.13
CA VAL A 145 5.96 17.30 -4.39
C VAL A 145 4.94 16.66 -5.34
N ASP A 146 4.72 17.26 -6.52
CA ASP A 146 3.79 16.76 -7.52
C ASP A 146 4.22 15.37 -8.05
N VAL A 147 5.52 15.19 -8.30
CA VAL A 147 6.11 13.88 -8.67
C VAL A 147 5.91 12.87 -7.54
N GLN A 148 6.20 13.24 -6.28
CA GLN A 148 5.96 12.34 -5.14
C GLN A 148 4.51 11.90 -5.06
N MET A 149 3.56 12.82 -5.13
CA MET A 149 2.13 12.49 -5.10
C MET A 149 1.75 11.55 -6.25
N ALA A 150 2.31 11.78 -7.45
CA ALA A 150 2.10 10.91 -8.60
C ALA A 150 2.73 9.52 -8.46
N SER A 151 3.72 9.34 -7.58
CA SER A 151 4.39 8.05 -7.32
C SER A 151 3.64 7.13 -6.35
N HIS A 152 2.73 7.68 -5.54
CA HIS A 152 1.91 6.92 -4.59
C HIS A 152 0.69 6.26 -5.26
N GLY A 153 -0.06 5.47 -4.47
CA GLY A 153 -1.38 4.98 -4.84
C GLY A 153 -1.35 3.50 -5.20
N HIS A 154 -1.83 3.18 -6.40
CA HIS A 154 -1.97 1.80 -6.85
C HIS A 154 -1.77 1.68 -8.37
N SER A 155 -1.12 0.60 -8.81
CA SER A 155 -0.99 0.21 -10.20
C SER A 155 -1.76 -1.08 -10.47
N ILE A 156 -2.49 -1.11 -11.58
CA ILE A 156 -3.05 -2.32 -12.16
C ILE A 156 -2.24 -2.60 -13.43
N VAL A 157 -1.67 -3.79 -13.55
CA VAL A 157 -0.82 -4.18 -14.69
C VAL A 157 -1.18 -5.59 -15.15
N GLU A 158 -1.53 -5.75 -16.42
CA GLU A 158 -1.68 -7.08 -17.01
C GLU A 158 -0.30 -7.74 -17.21
N VAL A 159 -0.18 -8.99 -16.79
CA VAL A 159 1.06 -9.78 -16.89
C VAL A 159 0.79 -11.18 -17.43
N LYS A 160 1.78 -11.72 -18.13
CA LYS A 160 1.75 -13.08 -18.70
C LYS A 160 3.06 -13.82 -18.45
N PHE A 161 2.96 -15.11 -18.20
CA PHE A 161 4.08 -16.04 -18.15
C PHE A 161 4.15 -16.81 -19.46
N GLU A 162 5.19 -16.53 -20.25
CA GLU A 162 5.41 -17.16 -21.54
C GLU A 162 6.90 -17.51 -21.66
N ASN A 163 7.20 -18.66 -22.27
CA ASN A 163 8.58 -19.09 -22.52
C ASN A 163 9.50 -19.09 -21.26
N GLY A 164 8.92 -19.37 -20.09
CA GLY A 164 9.67 -19.45 -18.83
C GLY A 164 9.89 -18.12 -18.11
N ALA A 165 9.29 -17.02 -18.55
CA ALA A 165 9.45 -15.71 -17.93
C ALA A 165 8.12 -14.94 -17.83
N TRP A 166 7.98 -14.14 -16.78
CA TRP A 166 6.87 -13.19 -16.65
C TRP A 166 7.15 -11.91 -17.43
N SER A 167 6.13 -11.29 -17.99
CA SER A 167 6.26 -9.98 -18.63
C SER A 167 4.98 -9.16 -18.51
N PRO A 168 5.08 -7.82 -18.37
CA PRO A 168 3.92 -6.95 -18.49
C PRO A 168 3.42 -6.90 -19.93
N VAL A 169 2.12 -6.87 -20.12
CA VAL A 169 1.48 -6.72 -21.43
C VAL A 169 1.42 -5.24 -21.77
N ALA A 170 2.39 -4.79 -22.58
CA ALA A 170 2.47 -3.41 -23.03
C ALA A 170 1.20 -3.00 -23.79
N GLY A 171 0.65 -1.83 -23.45
CA GLY A 171 -0.57 -1.31 -24.09
C GLY A 171 -1.85 -2.04 -23.69
N SER A 172 -1.83 -2.88 -22.65
CA SER A 172 -3.05 -3.47 -22.11
C SER A 172 -4.07 -2.39 -21.73
N THR A 173 -5.32 -2.61 -22.11
CA THR A 173 -6.45 -1.74 -21.72
C THR A 173 -6.77 -1.81 -20.23
N TYR A 174 -6.25 -2.82 -19.52
CA TYR A 174 -6.42 -2.94 -18.07
C TYR A 174 -5.40 -2.11 -17.28
N ASN A 175 -4.30 -1.68 -17.91
CA ASN A 175 -3.26 -0.96 -17.21
C ASN A 175 -3.80 0.38 -16.69
N ARG A 176 -3.58 0.66 -15.40
CA ARG A 176 -4.14 1.85 -14.75
C ARG A 176 -3.26 2.31 -13.59
N ARG A 177 -3.20 3.63 -13.42
CA ARG A 177 -2.74 4.28 -12.19
C ARG A 177 -3.92 4.86 -11.42
N ILE A 178 -3.93 4.62 -10.13
CA ILE A 178 -4.73 5.29 -9.12
C ILE A 178 -3.72 6.05 -8.24
N ALA A 179 -3.96 7.32 -7.98
CA ALA A 179 -3.00 8.16 -7.27
C ALA A 179 -3.70 9.24 -6.45
N PRO A 180 -3.08 9.70 -5.33
CA PRO A 180 -3.64 10.75 -4.50
C PRO A 180 -3.82 12.06 -5.25
N ALA A 181 -3.03 12.32 -6.30
CA ALA A 181 -3.03 13.60 -6.99
C ALA A 181 -4.26 13.88 -7.87
N TRP A 182 -4.94 12.87 -8.43
CA TRP A 182 -5.99 13.12 -9.45
C TRP A 182 -7.13 12.10 -9.50
N THR A 183 -7.06 10.97 -8.80
CA THR A 183 -8.09 9.94 -8.98
C THR A 183 -9.31 10.26 -8.14
N GLU A 184 -10.43 10.61 -8.76
CA GLU A 184 -11.71 10.72 -8.03
C GLU A 184 -12.15 9.33 -7.52
N ILE A 185 -12.45 9.24 -6.23
CA ILE A 185 -12.91 8.03 -5.55
C ILE A 185 -14.25 8.32 -4.87
N GLU A 186 -15.23 7.45 -5.08
CA GLU A 186 -16.53 7.52 -4.40
C GLU A 186 -16.39 7.09 -2.94
N ILE A 187 -16.99 7.86 -2.03
CA ILE A 187 -17.17 7.49 -0.64
C ILE A 187 -18.56 6.85 -0.50
N SER A 188 -18.58 5.61 -0.01
CA SER A 188 -19.80 4.84 0.23
C SER A 188 -19.93 4.43 1.70
N GLY A 189 -21.00 3.71 2.03
CA GLY A 189 -21.29 3.25 3.39
C GLY A 189 -21.91 4.31 4.29
N PRO A 190 -22.09 4.00 5.60
CA PRO A 190 -22.90 4.82 6.51
C PRO A 190 -22.39 6.24 6.74
N ALA A 191 -21.10 6.48 6.54
CA ALA A 191 -20.50 7.81 6.72
C ALA A 191 -20.64 8.71 5.49
N ALA A 192 -20.99 8.17 4.31
CA ALA A 192 -21.06 8.95 3.08
C ALA A 192 -22.07 10.10 3.18
N GLY A 193 -21.59 11.32 2.94
CA GLY A 193 -22.36 12.57 3.05
C GLY A 193 -22.46 13.16 4.45
N HIS A 194 -21.80 12.56 5.44
CA HIS A 194 -21.70 13.13 6.79
C HIS A 194 -20.97 14.50 6.75
N GLU A 195 -21.31 15.42 7.66
CA GLU A 195 -20.73 16.78 7.69
C GLU A 195 -19.19 16.77 7.75
N ARG A 196 -18.62 15.81 8.51
CA ARG A 196 -17.17 15.59 8.64
C ARG A 196 -16.47 15.01 7.41
N LEU A 197 -17.19 14.73 6.33
CA LEU A 197 -16.60 14.36 5.05
C LEU A 197 -16.74 15.46 4.00
N LYS A 198 -17.38 16.58 4.35
CA LYS A 198 -17.57 17.70 3.45
C LYS A 198 -16.39 18.65 3.56
N THR A 199 -15.76 18.91 2.42
CA THR A 199 -14.65 19.83 2.25
C THR A 199 -15.07 20.97 1.32
N SER A 200 -14.20 21.97 1.12
CA SER A 200 -14.47 22.99 0.11
C SER A 200 -14.52 22.40 -1.31
N ALA A 201 -13.77 21.32 -1.56
CA ALA A 201 -13.69 20.64 -2.85
C ALA A 201 -14.86 19.69 -3.12
N ASP A 202 -15.41 19.06 -2.08
CA ASP A 202 -16.64 18.27 -2.17
C ASP A 202 -17.63 18.61 -1.04
N PRO A 203 -18.53 19.58 -1.28
CA PRO A 203 -19.58 19.92 -0.33
C PRO A 203 -20.61 18.79 -0.11
N THR A 204 -20.57 17.72 -0.91
CA THR A 204 -21.50 16.59 -0.77
C THR A 204 -21.02 15.54 0.21
N GLY A 205 -19.72 15.47 0.50
CA GLY A 205 -19.09 14.47 1.38
C GLY A 205 -19.16 13.05 0.85
N LYS A 206 -19.21 12.89 -0.48
CA LYS A 206 -19.38 11.61 -1.18
C LYS A 206 -18.25 11.30 -2.15
N ARG A 207 -17.26 12.20 -2.27
CA ARG A 207 -16.12 12.04 -3.17
C ARG A 207 -14.84 12.49 -2.50
N ALA A 208 -13.78 11.72 -2.71
CA ALA A 208 -12.43 12.06 -2.32
C ALA A 208 -11.51 12.09 -3.55
N ILE A 209 -10.41 12.83 -3.45
CA ILE A 209 -9.37 12.82 -4.48
C ILE A 209 -8.21 11.93 -4.01
N GLY A 210 -8.27 10.72 -4.53
CA GLY A 210 -7.23 9.72 -4.54
C GLY A 210 -7.08 8.96 -3.23
N THR A 211 -6.00 8.19 -3.16
CA THR A 211 -5.68 7.32 -2.04
C THR A 211 -4.16 7.34 -1.83
N LEU A 212 -3.71 7.24 -0.59
CA LEU A 212 -2.29 7.36 -0.22
C LEU A 212 -1.94 6.44 0.94
N ALA A 213 -0.64 6.33 1.25
CA ALA A 213 -0.14 5.42 2.29
C ALA A 213 -0.68 3.99 2.11
N ASN A 214 -0.80 3.54 0.85
CA ASN A 214 -1.39 2.26 0.52
C ASN A 214 -0.41 1.16 0.93
N CYS A 215 -0.65 0.54 2.08
CA CYS A 215 0.24 -0.44 2.69
C CYS A 215 -0.21 -1.85 2.26
N ALA A 216 -1.05 -2.47 3.08
CA ALA A 216 -1.60 -3.78 2.86
C ALA A 216 -2.85 -3.79 1.96
N GLY A 217 -3.44 -4.98 1.81
CA GLY A 217 -4.68 -5.15 1.08
C GLY A 217 -5.25 -6.55 1.21
N GLY A 218 -6.25 -6.83 0.39
CA GLY A 218 -6.86 -8.14 0.31
C GLY A 218 -7.63 -8.33 -0.99
N MET A 219 -7.84 -9.58 -1.37
CA MET A 219 -8.71 -9.94 -2.49
C MET A 219 -10.03 -10.49 -1.94
N THR A 220 -11.14 -9.97 -2.44
CA THR A 220 -12.46 -10.48 -2.06
C THR A 220 -12.81 -11.74 -2.86
N PRO A 221 -13.68 -12.62 -2.34
CA PRO A 221 -14.17 -13.79 -3.08
C PRO A 221 -14.98 -13.46 -4.34
N TRP A 222 -15.37 -12.19 -4.54
CA TRP A 222 -16.08 -11.71 -5.73
C TRP A 222 -15.17 -10.89 -6.66
N HIS A 223 -13.85 -11.14 -6.58
CA HIS A 223 -12.83 -10.61 -7.49
C HIS A 223 -12.71 -9.08 -7.50
N THR A 224 -12.72 -8.47 -6.31
CA THR A 224 -12.32 -7.08 -6.12
C THR A 224 -11.10 -7.00 -5.23
N VAL A 225 -10.30 -5.95 -5.38
CA VAL A 225 -9.14 -5.68 -4.53
C VAL A 225 -9.50 -4.62 -3.49
N LEU A 226 -9.13 -4.91 -2.25
CA LEU A 226 -9.12 -3.96 -1.14
C LEU A 226 -7.69 -3.43 -1.01
N ILE A 227 -7.55 -2.11 -0.95
CA ILE A 227 -6.31 -1.42 -0.62
C ILE A 227 -6.52 -0.69 0.71
N ALA A 228 -5.50 -0.65 1.57
CA ALA A 228 -5.60 -0.08 2.90
C ALA A 228 -4.66 1.13 3.04
N GLU A 229 -5.22 2.27 3.47
CA GLU A 229 -4.44 3.44 3.85
C GLU A 229 -4.01 3.31 5.31
N GLU A 230 -2.70 3.36 5.59
CA GLU A 230 -2.17 3.18 6.95
C GLU A 230 -1.71 4.50 7.57
N ASN A 231 -0.55 4.99 7.14
CA ASN A 231 0.12 6.13 7.76
C ASN A 231 -0.35 7.49 7.22
N ILE A 232 -1.67 7.66 7.04
CA ILE A 232 -2.25 8.86 6.40
C ILE A 232 -1.84 10.16 7.09
N HIS A 233 -1.67 10.15 8.41
CA HIS A 233 -1.31 11.31 9.24
C HIS A 233 0.02 11.96 8.81
N GLN A 234 0.92 11.20 8.18
CA GLN A 234 2.22 11.68 7.68
C GLN A 234 2.13 12.65 6.50
N TYR A 235 0.97 12.70 5.83
CA TYR A 235 0.75 13.50 4.62
C TYR A 235 0.03 14.82 4.91
N PHE A 236 -0.59 14.92 6.08
CA PHE A 236 -1.26 16.12 6.56
C PHE A 236 -0.34 16.92 7.49
N GLY A 237 -0.60 18.21 7.61
CA GLY A 237 0.12 19.08 8.52
C GLY A 237 -0.61 20.39 8.76
N GLY A 238 0.07 21.35 9.40
CA GLY A 238 -0.55 22.56 9.93
C GLY A 238 -0.74 22.47 11.44
N ASN A 239 -1.22 23.53 12.06
CA ASN A 239 -1.50 23.55 13.49
C ASN A 239 -2.96 23.13 13.76
N PRO A 240 -3.23 21.93 14.31
CA PRO A 240 -4.60 21.51 14.59
C PRO A 240 -5.26 22.30 15.73
N ARG A 241 -4.49 23.04 16.53
CA ARG A 241 -5.02 23.75 17.70
C ARG A 241 -5.96 24.88 17.30
N GLY A 242 -7.16 24.89 17.87
CA GLY A 242 -8.21 25.86 17.57
C GLY A 242 -9.02 25.54 16.31
N THR A 243 -8.78 24.40 15.66
CA THR A 243 -9.64 23.88 14.58
C THR A 243 -10.83 23.10 15.17
N ASP A 244 -11.92 22.96 14.42
CA ASP A 244 -13.11 22.20 14.84
C ASP A 244 -12.82 20.70 15.06
N GLU A 245 -11.70 20.20 14.55
CA GLU A 245 -11.26 18.80 14.63
C GLU A 245 -9.97 18.60 15.44
N GLU A 246 -9.59 19.57 16.30
CA GLU A 246 -8.34 19.56 17.09
C GLU A 246 -8.07 18.21 17.76
N ASP A 247 -9.01 17.71 18.57
CA ASP A 247 -8.84 16.47 19.33
C ASP A 247 -8.64 15.25 18.41
N ASN A 248 -9.30 15.23 17.25
CA ASN A 248 -9.21 14.12 16.29
C ASN A 248 -7.88 14.14 15.55
N HIS A 249 -7.43 15.31 15.10
CA HIS A 249 -6.12 15.48 14.46
C HIS A 249 -4.98 15.12 15.43
N LEU A 250 -5.03 15.60 16.68
CA LEU A 250 -4.03 15.26 17.69
C LEU A 250 -4.04 13.77 18.02
N ARG A 251 -5.23 13.14 18.08
CA ARG A 251 -5.36 11.69 18.28
C ARG A 251 -4.76 10.88 17.12
N MET A 252 -4.88 11.37 15.88
CA MET A 252 -4.28 10.75 14.70
C MET A 252 -2.77 11.01 14.58
N GLY A 253 -2.19 11.84 15.44
CA GLY A 253 -0.78 12.19 15.40
C GLY A 253 -0.44 13.25 14.35
N ILE A 254 -1.41 14.01 13.86
CA ILE A 254 -1.16 15.15 12.95
C ILE A 254 -0.64 16.31 13.81
N THR A 255 0.55 16.79 13.47
CA THR A 255 1.24 17.87 14.19
C THR A 255 1.82 18.88 13.20
N THR A 256 2.54 19.88 13.73
CA THR A 256 3.31 20.83 12.92
C THR A 256 4.65 20.25 12.42
N GLU A 257 5.00 19.02 12.79
CA GLU A 257 6.23 18.37 12.35
C GLU A 257 6.18 18.08 10.85
N LEU A 258 7.32 18.30 10.20
CA LEU A 258 7.46 18.08 8.77
C LEU A 258 7.75 16.61 8.51
N TYR A 259 6.92 16.00 7.67
CA TYR A 259 7.18 14.66 7.15
C TYR A 259 7.25 14.67 5.62
N TYR A 260 6.11 14.66 4.93
CA TYR A 260 6.05 14.86 3.48
C TYR A 260 5.93 16.33 3.05
N GLY A 261 5.37 17.18 3.91
CA GLY A 261 5.28 18.62 3.65
C GLY A 261 4.25 19.03 2.59
N TRP A 262 3.39 18.12 2.12
CA TRP A 262 2.42 18.41 1.06
C TRP A 262 1.47 19.56 1.41
N TYR A 263 1.13 19.71 2.70
CA TYR A 263 0.29 20.78 3.25
C TYR A 263 0.81 22.21 2.98
N ARG A 264 2.11 22.35 2.65
CA ARG A 264 2.73 23.64 2.32
C ARG A 264 2.40 24.11 0.90
N GLU A 265 2.19 23.16 0.00
CA GLU A 265 1.89 23.40 -1.42
C GLU A 265 0.41 23.21 -1.74
N TYR A 266 -0.31 22.44 -0.91
CA TYR A 266 -1.67 22.01 -1.16
C TYR A 266 -2.55 22.14 0.09
N ALA A 267 -3.50 23.08 0.03
CA ALA A 267 -4.42 23.36 1.14
C ALA A 267 -5.21 22.13 1.61
N ARG A 268 -5.52 21.18 0.72
CA ARG A 268 -6.25 19.93 1.07
C ARG A 268 -5.51 19.00 2.04
N PHE A 269 -4.23 19.24 2.28
CA PHE A 269 -3.45 18.51 3.28
C PHE A 269 -3.15 19.38 4.51
N ASN A 270 -3.62 20.63 4.52
CA ASN A 270 -3.44 21.54 5.63
C ASN A 270 -4.71 21.62 6.48
N VAL A 271 -4.63 21.13 7.71
CA VAL A 271 -5.79 21.02 8.61
C VAL A 271 -6.34 22.37 9.07
N GLU A 272 -5.59 23.47 8.93
CA GLU A 272 -6.07 24.82 9.19
C GLU A 272 -6.98 25.34 8.07
N HIS A 273 -6.88 24.76 6.87
CA HIS A 273 -7.66 25.13 5.69
C HIS A 273 -8.76 24.13 5.36
N GLU A 274 -8.46 22.83 5.40
CA GLU A 274 -9.39 21.73 5.16
C GLU A 274 -9.31 20.74 6.34
N PRO A 275 -10.05 20.99 7.44
CA PRO A 275 -10.00 20.16 8.65
C PRO A 275 -10.80 18.84 8.55
N HIS A 276 -11.50 18.58 7.45
CA HIS A 276 -12.39 17.42 7.25
C HIS A 276 -11.87 16.47 6.16
#